data_AF-A0A7X8GUY5-F1
#
_entry.id   AF-A0A7X8GUY5-F1
#
_cell.length_a   1.000
_cell.length_b   1.000
_cell.length_c   1.000
_cell.angle_alpha   90.00
_cell.angle_beta   90.00
_cell.angle_gamma   90.00
#
_symmetry.space_group_name_H-M   'P 1'
#
loop_
_entity.id
_entity.type
_entity.pdbx_description
1 polymer ?
#
loop_
_entity_poly.entity_id
_entity_poly.type
_entity_poly.pdbx_seq_one_letter_code
_entity_poly.pdbx_strand_id
1 'polypeptide(L)'
;MKYKYLFGPVASRRLGLSLGIDLVPYKVCDLDCLYCESGKTTVKTTERIPYFPREEIIKELDDFFSSNPLVDFLTFSGAGEPLLNTDFHEISAYLNQYYPFFNTALITNGTLFYLPEVRKEVEFIDIVLPSLDSATQATFEKLNRPHPNLHLNQIVDGLIQLRKEFEGYIWLEIFIVEGINDTESELEAFRTILEKIRPDKIQLNSLDRPGTDKSIKTASFGRLEEIKSFFQPWETEIISRKYKTGHPKFKTSHAEELILETLKRRPCTENDLFVMTALSKEMLTNILEKLTRENKIISSVVGTNTFYEINQIS
;
A
#
# COMPACT_ATOMS: atom_id res chain seq x y z
N MET A 1 -0.21 -23.45 -2.00
CA MET A 1 -1.57 -23.39 -2.56
C MET A 1 -1.73 -22.01 -3.15
N LYS A 2 -2.27 -21.94 -4.36
CA LYS A 2 -2.33 -20.72 -5.15
C LYS A 2 -3.54 -19.89 -4.71
N TYR A 3 -3.33 -18.99 -3.76
CA TYR A 3 -4.31 -17.95 -3.49
C TYR A 3 -4.32 -16.93 -4.62
N LYS A 4 -5.51 -16.55 -5.06
CA LYS A 4 -5.75 -15.57 -6.12
C LYS A 4 -5.91 -14.18 -5.53
N TYR A 5 -6.55 -14.08 -4.37
CA TYR A 5 -6.92 -12.83 -3.71
C TYR A 5 -6.02 -12.54 -2.52
N LEU A 6 -5.40 -13.55 -1.92
CA LEU A 6 -4.44 -13.38 -0.84
C LEU A 6 -3.00 -13.36 -1.35
N PHE A 7 -2.14 -12.57 -0.71
CA PHE A 7 -0.71 -12.57 -0.95
C PHE A 7 0.10 -12.35 0.32
N GLY A 8 1.29 -12.94 0.37
CA GLY A 8 2.12 -12.94 1.58
C GLY A 8 1.90 -14.17 2.45
N PRO A 9 2.13 -14.09 3.76
CA PRO A 9 2.47 -12.88 4.52
C PRO A 9 3.79 -12.23 4.08
N VAL A 10 3.82 -10.89 4.04
CA VAL A 10 4.99 -10.10 3.68
C VAL A 10 5.48 -9.28 4.88
N ALA A 11 6.78 -9.08 4.99
CA ALA A 11 7.33 -8.14 5.96
C ALA A 11 6.98 -6.70 5.53
N SER A 12 5.99 -6.11 6.21
CA SER A 12 5.58 -4.72 6.07
C SER A 12 6.58 -3.80 6.76
N ARG A 13 6.84 -2.65 6.12
CA ARG A 13 7.68 -1.58 6.69
C ARG A 13 7.04 -0.95 7.94
N ARG A 14 5.71 -1.10 8.07
CA ARG A 14 4.86 -0.41 9.05
C ARG A 14 3.96 -1.31 9.90
N LEU A 15 3.62 -2.51 9.42
CA LEU A 15 2.59 -3.38 10.04
C LEU A 15 3.12 -4.77 10.40
N GLY A 16 4.43 -4.93 10.64
CA GLY A 16 5.00 -6.23 10.96
C GLY A 16 4.88 -7.24 9.82
N LEU A 17 4.56 -8.50 10.13
CA LEU A 17 4.29 -9.55 9.15
C LEU A 17 2.81 -9.51 8.75
N SER A 18 2.50 -9.13 7.52
CA SER A 18 1.11 -8.88 7.11
C SER A 18 0.69 -9.73 5.91
N LEU A 19 -0.49 -10.32 6.01
CA LEU A 19 -1.20 -10.93 4.88
C LEU A 19 -1.94 -9.84 4.11
N GLY A 20 -1.74 -9.75 2.81
CA GLY A 20 -2.48 -8.84 1.94
C GLY A 20 -3.75 -9.48 1.39
N ILE A 21 -4.83 -8.70 1.34
CA ILE A 21 -6.13 -9.07 0.77
C ILE A 21 -6.43 -8.13 -0.39
N ASP A 22 -6.37 -8.66 -1.62
CA ASP A 22 -6.59 -7.92 -2.86
C ASP A 22 -8.07 -7.99 -3.25
N LEU A 23 -8.70 -6.82 -3.38
CA LEU A 23 -10.14 -6.72 -3.62
C LEU A 23 -10.49 -6.28 -5.04
N VAL A 24 -9.52 -5.86 -5.85
CA VAL A 24 -9.79 -5.36 -7.20
C VAL A 24 -8.77 -5.91 -8.21
N PRO A 25 -9.13 -6.02 -9.50
CA PRO A 25 -8.19 -6.37 -10.53
C PRO A 25 -6.98 -5.43 -10.57
N TYR A 26 -5.87 -5.96 -11.08
CA TYR A 26 -4.62 -5.23 -11.18
C TYR A 26 -4.82 -3.86 -11.83
N LYS A 27 -4.49 -2.81 -11.06
CA LYS A 27 -4.51 -1.40 -11.46
C LYS A 27 -5.88 -0.85 -11.87
N VAL A 28 -6.96 -1.42 -11.32
CA VAL A 28 -8.26 -0.74 -11.16
C VAL A 28 -8.15 0.22 -9.98
N CYS A 29 -8.17 1.52 -10.28
CA CYS A 29 -7.98 2.58 -9.29
C CYS A 29 -8.60 3.86 -9.82
N ASP A 30 -8.95 4.80 -8.96
CA ASP A 30 -9.43 6.13 -9.35
C ASP A 30 -8.32 7.18 -9.47
N LEU A 31 -7.07 6.80 -9.20
CA LEU A 31 -5.85 7.61 -9.37
C LEU A 31 -4.86 6.95 -10.32
N ASP A 32 -3.97 7.72 -10.94
CA ASP A 32 -2.83 7.24 -11.74
C ASP A 32 -1.51 7.88 -11.28
N CYS A 33 -1.18 7.66 -10.01
CA CYS A 33 -0.06 8.30 -9.34
C CYS A 33 1.28 8.05 -10.03
N LEU A 34 2.09 9.11 -10.19
CA LEU A 34 3.42 9.03 -10.81
C LEU A 34 4.36 8.03 -10.11
N TYR A 35 4.21 7.90 -8.80
CA TYR A 35 5.09 7.12 -7.95
C TYR A 35 4.58 5.69 -7.69
N CYS A 36 3.43 5.29 -8.25
CA CYS A 36 2.81 4.01 -7.91
C CYS A 36 3.75 2.84 -8.23
N GLU A 37 4.10 2.03 -7.21
CA GLU A 37 5.00 0.88 -7.35
C GLU A 37 4.34 -0.29 -8.08
N SER A 38 3.01 -0.32 -8.12
CA SER A 38 2.24 -1.32 -8.86
C SER A 38 2.07 -0.96 -10.34
N GLY A 39 2.59 0.17 -10.82
CA GLY A 39 2.54 0.55 -12.23
C GLY A 39 1.37 1.46 -12.63
N LYS A 40 1.21 1.65 -13.96
CA LYS A 40 0.18 2.50 -14.57
C LYS A 40 -1.21 1.94 -14.35
N THR A 41 -2.17 2.83 -14.18
CA THR A 41 -3.59 2.50 -14.02
C THR A 41 -4.14 1.94 -15.31
N THR A 42 -4.73 0.76 -15.24
CA THR A 42 -5.28 0.04 -16.39
C THR A 42 -6.73 0.43 -16.62
N VAL A 43 -7.48 0.61 -15.52
CA VAL A 43 -8.86 1.08 -15.52
C VAL A 43 -8.99 2.20 -14.50
N LYS A 44 -9.10 3.44 -14.98
CA LYS A 44 -9.31 4.61 -14.13
C LYS A 44 -10.80 4.84 -13.93
N THR A 45 -11.33 4.55 -12.75
CA THR A 45 -12.77 4.60 -12.49
C THR A 45 -13.08 4.95 -11.04
N THR A 46 -14.23 5.57 -10.81
CA THR A 46 -14.84 5.78 -9.48
C THR A 46 -16.04 4.85 -9.24
N GLU A 47 -16.31 3.95 -10.18
CA GLU A 47 -17.40 3.00 -10.09
C GLU A 47 -17.11 1.95 -9.01
N ARG A 48 -18.05 1.80 -8.07
CA ARG A 48 -17.97 0.82 -7.00
C ARG A 48 -18.83 -0.39 -7.34
N ILE A 49 -18.22 -1.57 -7.46
CA ILE A 49 -18.87 -2.85 -7.78
C ILE A 49 -18.19 -4.01 -7.04
N PRO A 50 -18.81 -5.19 -6.91
CA PRO A 50 -18.15 -6.38 -6.39
C PRO A 50 -17.15 -6.91 -7.44
N TYR A 51 -15.94 -6.36 -7.45
CA TYR A 51 -14.92 -6.65 -8.46
C TYR A 51 -14.44 -8.11 -8.46
N PHE A 52 -14.47 -8.75 -7.30
CA PHE A 52 -14.16 -10.16 -7.11
C PHE A 52 -15.26 -10.83 -6.28
N PRO A 53 -15.54 -12.14 -6.50
CA PRO A 53 -16.54 -12.84 -5.72
C PRO A 53 -16.14 -12.94 -4.25
N ARG A 54 -16.90 -12.30 -3.36
CA ARG A 54 -16.69 -12.32 -1.91
C ARG A 54 -16.50 -13.74 -1.36
N GLU A 55 -17.31 -14.70 -1.82
CA GLU A 55 -17.29 -16.07 -1.33
C GLU A 55 -15.97 -16.78 -1.64
N GLU A 56 -15.31 -16.45 -2.75
CA GLU A 56 -13.98 -16.99 -3.07
C GLU A 56 -12.90 -16.40 -2.15
N ILE A 57 -12.99 -15.11 -1.82
CA ILE A 57 -12.06 -14.44 -0.90
C ILE A 57 -12.18 -15.04 0.51
N ILE A 58 -13.41 -15.20 1.01
CA ILE A 58 -13.69 -15.84 2.31
C ILE A 58 -13.14 -17.26 2.35
N LYS A 59 -13.34 -18.04 1.28
CA LYS A 59 -12.81 -19.40 1.20
C LYS A 59 -11.28 -19.44 1.25
N GLU A 60 -10.60 -18.51 0.58
CA GLU A 60 -9.13 -18.41 0.66
C GLU A 60 -8.67 -18.02 2.07
N LEU A 61 -9.39 -17.13 2.75
CA LEU A 61 -9.10 -16.74 4.13
C LEU A 61 -9.25 -17.94 5.08
N ASP A 62 -10.34 -18.69 4.99
CA ASP A 62 -10.56 -19.88 5.82
C ASP A 62 -9.50 -20.96 5.61
N ASP A 63 -9.13 -21.22 4.35
CA ASP A 63 -8.06 -22.14 4.01
C ASP A 63 -6.71 -21.68 4.57
N PHE A 64 -6.39 -20.39 4.44
CA PHE A 64 -5.17 -19.81 5.00
C PHE A 64 -5.10 -19.98 6.52
N PHE A 65 -6.18 -19.68 7.24
CA PHE A 65 -6.24 -19.80 8.70
C PHE A 65 -6.31 -21.23 9.22
N SER A 66 -6.71 -22.21 8.40
CA SER A 66 -6.73 -23.63 8.79
C SER A 66 -5.36 -24.15 9.24
N SER A 67 -4.28 -23.47 8.83
CA SER A 67 -2.89 -23.80 9.16
C SER A 67 -2.33 -23.08 10.40
N ASN A 68 -3.14 -22.27 11.11
CA ASN A 68 -2.71 -21.39 12.21
C ASN A 68 -1.47 -20.55 11.85
N PRO A 69 -1.55 -19.71 10.82
CA PRO A 69 -0.40 -18.96 10.31
C PRO A 69 0.03 -17.86 11.29
N LEU A 70 1.34 -17.62 11.33
CA LEU A 70 1.89 -16.47 12.06
C LEU A 70 1.70 -15.21 11.22
N VAL A 71 0.77 -14.33 11.62
CA VAL A 71 0.49 -13.05 10.96
C VAL A 71 0.20 -11.99 12.03
N ASP A 72 0.83 -10.82 11.90
CA ASP A 72 0.63 -9.66 12.77
C ASP A 72 -0.60 -8.82 12.33
N PHE A 73 -0.83 -8.73 11.01
CA PHE A 73 -1.90 -7.92 10.39
C PHE A 73 -2.54 -8.56 9.15
N LEU A 74 -3.86 -8.43 9.02
CA LEU A 74 -4.62 -8.66 7.79
C LEU A 74 -4.84 -7.30 7.11
N THR A 75 -4.22 -7.09 5.96
CA THR A 75 -4.23 -5.78 5.31
C THR A 75 -4.98 -5.82 3.99
N PHE A 76 -6.10 -5.11 3.92
CA PHE A 76 -6.75 -4.75 2.66
C PHE A 76 -5.84 -3.80 1.89
N SER A 77 -5.23 -4.32 0.84
CA SER A 77 -4.23 -3.66 0.01
C SER A 77 -4.02 -4.48 -1.26
N GLY A 78 -3.33 -3.93 -2.25
CA GLY A 78 -3.08 -4.67 -3.48
C GLY A 78 -2.59 -3.75 -4.57
N ALA A 79 -2.85 -4.16 -5.81
CA ALA A 79 -2.45 -3.39 -6.98
C ALA A 79 -3.54 -2.42 -7.46
N GLY A 80 -4.54 -2.09 -6.64
CA GLY A 80 -5.61 -1.14 -6.96
C GLY A 80 -6.19 -0.50 -5.70
N GLU A 81 -7.31 0.21 -5.83
CA GLU A 81 -7.98 0.86 -4.69
C GLU A 81 -9.03 -0.07 -4.06
N PRO A 82 -8.83 -0.57 -2.82
CA PRO A 82 -9.72 -1.55 -2.20
C PRO A 82 -11.16 -1.04 -2.01
N LEU A 83 -11.36 0.25 -1.74
CA LEU A 83 -12.70 0.82 -1.48
C LEU A 83 -13.58 0.95 -2.74
N LEU A 84 -13.04 0.65 -3.92
CA LEU A 84 -13.84 0.45 -5.13
C LEU A 84 -14.63 -0.87 -5.08
N ASN A 85 -14.25 -1.84 -4.24
CA ASN A 85 -15.03 -3.06 -4.07
C ASN A 85 -16.16 -2.87 -3.05
N THR A 86 -17.42 -3.04 -3.47
CA THR A 86 -18.59 -2.88 -2.59
C THR A 86 -18.71 -3.97 -1.52
N ASP A 87 -18.08 -5.13 -1.71
CA ASP A 87 -18.08 -6.23 -0.74
C ASP A 87 -17.03 -6.06 0.37
N PHE A 88 -16.30 -4.93 0.37
CA PHE A 88 -15.27 -4.64 1.38
C PHE A 88 -15.81 -4.77 2.81
N HIS A 89 -17.00 -4.21 3.08
CA HIS A 89 -17.60 -4.23 4.40
C HIS A 89 -17.96 -5.63 4.86
N GLU A 90 -18.53 -6.46 3.99
CA GLU A 90 -18.92 -7.82 4.34
C GLU A 90 -17.69 -8.70 4.59
N ILE A 91 -16.59 -8.47 3.88
CA ILE A 91 -15.33 -9.18 4.11
C ILE A 91 -14.68 -8.73 5.42
N SER A 92 -14.65 -7.43 5.72
CA SER A 92 -14.12 -6.91 6.98
C SER A 92 -14.96 -7.35 8.18
N ALA A 93 -16.29 -7.34 8.06
CA ALA A 93 -17.22 -7.86 9.05
C ALA A 93 -16.99 -9.36 9.32
N TYR A 94 -16.77 -10.15 8.26
CA TYR A 94 -16.44 -11.57 8.38
C TYR A 94 -15.15 -11.78 9.18
N LEU A 95 -14.08 -11.04 8.86
CA LEU A 95 -12.83 -11.12 9.62
C LEU A 95 -13.01 -10.74 11.09
N ASN A 96 -13.73 -9.66 11.36
CA ASN A 96 -14.02 -9.22 12.73
C ASN A 96 -14.85 -10.27 13.51
N GLN A 97 -15.78 -10.97 12.85
CA GLN A 97 -16.61 -11.99 13.50
C GLN A 97 -15.87 -13.31 13.75
N TYR A 98 -15.14 -13.81 12.77
CA TYR A 98 -14.57 -15.18 12.79
C TYR A 98 -13.08 -15.21 13.15
N TYR A 99 -12.38 -14.10 12.96
CA TYR A 99 -10.94 -13.96 13.19
C TYR A 99 -10.59 -12.72 14.05
N PRO A 100 -11.31 -12.44 15.16
CA PRO A 100 -11.19 -11.19 15.94
C PRO A 100 -9.83 -10.97 16.63
N PHE A 101 -8.96 -11.98 16.62
CA PHE A 101 -7.65 -11.91 17.27
C PHE A 101 -6.57 -11.29 16.38
N PHE A 102 -6.83 -11.12 15.08
CA PHE A 102 -5.88 -10.50 14.16
C PHE A 102 -6.22 -9.03 13.97
N ASN A 103 -5.18 -8.17 14.01
CA ASN A 103 -5.37 -6.77 13.66
C ASN A 103 -5.65 -6.63 12.17
N THR A 104 -6.54 -5.72 11.82
CA THR A 104 -6.91 -5.38 10.45
C THR A 104 -6.38 -4.01 10.07
N ALA A 105 -5.96 -3.88 8.82
CA ALA A 105 -5.52 -2.61 8.27
C ALA A 105 -6.09 -2.39 6.88
N LEU A 106 -6.36 -1.13 6.54
CA LEU A 106 -6.73 -0.71 5.19
C LEU A 106 -5.68 0.28 4.67
N ILE A 107 -4.99 -0.08 3.59
CA ILE A 107 -4.18 0.87 2.82
C ILE A 107 -5.04 1.35 1.65
N THR A 108 -5.33 2.64 1.61
CA THR A 108 -6.24 3.26 0.63
C THR A 108 -5.69 4.61 0.20
N ASN A 109 -6.03 5.06 -0.99
CA ASN A 109 -5.77 6.44 -1.39
C ASN A 109 -6.76 7.45 -0.75
N GLY A 110 -7.76 6.97 -0.01
CA GLY A 110 -8.70 7.76 0.77
C GLY A 110 -9.66 8.65 -0.03
N THR A 111 -9.63 8.58 -1.36
CA THR A 111 -10.37 9.49 -2.26
C THR A 111 -11.88 9.35 -2.13
N LEU A 112 -12.38 8.17 -1.72
CA LEU A 112 -13.80 7.84 -1.64
C LEU A 112 -14.43 8.16 -0.29
N PHE A 113 -13.67 8.61 0.71
CA PHE A 113 -14.20 8.94 2.04
C PHE A 113 -15.14 10.14 2.05
N TYR A 114 -15.34 10.87 0.94
CA TYR A 114 -16.42 11.86 0.84
C TYR A 114 -17.81 11.21 0.89
N LEU A 115 -17.92 9.92 0.52
CA LEU A 115 -19.15 9.13 0.57
C LEU A 115 -19.41 8.64 2.01
N PRO A 116 -20.57 8.98 2.62
CA PRO A 116 -20.91 8.53 3.98
C PRO A 116 -20.97 7.01 4.13
N GLU A 117 -21.41 6.29 3.09
CA GLU A 117 -21.45 4.84 3.08
C GLU A 117 -20.04 4.22 3.21
N VAL A 118 -19.05 4.73 2.46
CA VAL A 118 -17.66 4.24 2.51
C VAL A 118 -17.03 4.45 3.89
N ARG A 119 -17.36 5.55 4.56
CA ARG A 119 -16.88 5.79 5.94
C ARG A 119 -17.46 4.81 6.95
N LYS A 120 -18.69 4.33 6.74
CA LYS A 120 -19.28 3.27 7.58
C LYS A 120 -18.68 1.91 7.29
N GLU A 121 -18.37 1.63 6.03
CA GLU A 121 -17.83 0.32 5.62
C GLU A 121 -16.51 -0.04 6.30
N VAL A 122 -15.72 0.97 6.73
CA VAL A 122 -14.44 0.79 7.44
C VAL A 122 -14.58 0.63 8.96
N GLU A 123 -15.79 0.53 9.51
CA GLU A 123 -16.00 0.44 10.97
C GLU A 123 -15.32 -0.75 11.66
N PHE A 124 -15.09 -1.85 10.92
CA PHE A 124 -14.43 -3.06 11.42
C PHE A 124 -12.91 -3.08 11.18
N ILE A 125 -12.32 -1.96 10.80
CA ILE A 125 -10.89 -1.84 10.58
C ILE A 125 -10.22 -1.22 11.81
N ASP A 126 -9.11 -1.82 12.27
CA ASP A 126 -8.37 -1.26 13.41
C ASP A 126 -7.54 -0.03 13.02
N ILE A 127 -6.91 -0.08 11.83
CA ILE A 127 -6.04 0.99 11.32
C ILE A 127 -6.37 1.30 9.86
N VAL A 128 -6.79 2.53 9.58
CA VAL A 128 -6.91 3.05 8.22
C VAL A 128 -5.67 3.88 7.89
N LEU A 129 -5.04 3.58 6.76
CA LEU A 129 -3.85 4.25 6.26
C LEU A 129 -4.17 4.96 4.93
N PRO A 130 -4.84 6.13 4.97
CA PRO A 130 -5.14 6.89 3.77
C PRO A 130 -3.86 7.59 3.27
N SER A 131 -3.67 7.64 1.96
CA SER A 131 -2.64 8.49 1.33
C SER A 131 -3.21 9.87 0.98
N LEU A 132 -2.51 10.94 1.38
CA LEU A 132 -2.80 12.31 0.96
C LEU A 132 -1.48 12.97 0.53
N ASP A 133 -1.16 12.85 -0.75
CA ASP A 133 0.17 13.26 -1.25
C ASP A 133 0.19 14.68 -1.83
N SER A 134 -0.92 15.40 -1.72
CA SER A 134 -1.02 16.80 -2.14
C SER A 134 -1.96 17.58 -1.23
N ALA A 135 -1.64 18.85 -1.06
CA ALA A 135 -2.40 19.85 -0.33
C ALA A 135 -2.99 20.93 -1.24
N THR A 136 -2.60 20.97 -2.52
CA THR A 136 -3.21 21.83 -3.54
C THR A 136 -3.74 21.02 -4.73
N GLN A 137 -4.81 21.52 -5.36
CA GLN A 137 -5.45 20.85 -6.52
C GLN A 137 -4.45 20.68 -7.69
N ALA A 138 -3.60 21.69 -7.94
CA ALA A 138 -2.60 21.62 -9.00
C ALA A 138 -1.57 20.50 -8.75
N THR A 139 -1.12 20.33 -7.51
CA THR A 139 -0.22 19.24 -7.12
C THR A 139 -0.94 17.89 -7.21
N PHE A 140 -2.21 17.80 -6.78
CA PHE A 140 -3.03 16.59 -6.89
C PHE A 140 -3.17 16.11 -8.34
N GLU A 141 -3.52 17.02 -9.26
CA GLU A 141 -3.64 16.72 -10.68
C GLU A 141 -2.31 16.27 -11.31
N LYS A 142 -1.21 16.91 -10.91
CA LYS A 142 0.13 16.59 -11.41
C LYS A 142 0.64 15.24 -10.89
N LEU A 143 0.50 15.00 -9.59
CA LEU A 143 1.12 13.88 -8.87
C LEU A 143 0.26 12.62 -8.89
N ASN A 144 -1.03 12.75 -8.56
CA ASN A 144 -1.95 11.63 -8.43
C ASN A 144 -2.75 11.37 -9.71
N ARG A 145 -2.81 12.33 -10.65
CA ARG A 145 -3.53 12.22 -11.94
C ARG A 145 -4.93 11.61 -11.76
N PRO A 146 -5.79 12.25 -10.97
CA PRO A 146 -7.03 11.66 -10.51
C PRO A 146 -8.05 11.45 -11.63
N HIS A 147 -9.06 10.64 -11.36
CA HIS A 147 -10.28 10.60 -12.17
C HIS A 147 -10.92 12.01 -12.22
N PRO A 148 -11.48 12.47 -13.35
CA PRO A 148 -11.99 13.84 -13.50
C PRO A 148 -13.06 14.28 -12.49
N ASN A 149 -13.78 13.32 -11.89
CA ASN A 149 -14.79 13.60 -10.86
C ASN A 149 -14.19 13.78 -9.46
N LEU A 150 -12.87 13.70 -9.31
CA LEU A 150 -12.20 13.82 -8.02
C LEU A 150 -11.55 15.20 -7.85
N HIS A 151 -11.91 15.87 -6.77
CA HIS A 151 -11.34 17.16 -6.37
C HIS A 151 -10.74 17.06 -4.97
N LEU A 152 -9.60 17.71 -4.75
CA LEU A 152 -8.85 17.59 -3.50
C LEU A 152 -9.67 18.04 -2.29
N ASN A 153 -10.45 19.12 -2.42
CA ASN A 153 -11.28 19.63 -1.34
C ASN A 153 -12.27 18.57 -0.83
N GLN A 154 -12.90 17.81 -1.73
CA GLN A 154 -13.85 16.77 -1.34
C GLN A 154 -13.16 15.61 -0.61
N ILE A 155 -11.93 15.28 -1.01
CA ILE A 155 -11.12 14.22 -0.39
C ILE A 155 -10.75 14.64 1.03
N VAL A 156 -10.26 15.88 1.19
CA VAL A 156 -9.94 16.46 2.49
C VAL A 156 -11.17 16.50 3.39
N ASP A 157 -12.32 16.95 2.86
CA ASP A 157 -13.58 16.96 3.61
C ASP A 157 -14.00 15.55 4.03
N GLY A 158 -13.83 14.56 3.15
CA GLY A 158 -14.07 13.14 3.44
C GLY A 158 -13.22 12.63 4.60
N LEU A 159 -11.91 12.92 4.59
CA LEU A 159 -11.00 12.54 5.68
C LEU A 159 -11.33 13.26 7.00
N ILE A 160 -11.78 14.52 6.94
CA ILE A 160 -12.26 15.25 8.11
C ILE A 160 -13.51 14.60 8.70
N GLN A 161 -14.47 14.15 7.87
CA GLN A 161 -15.64 13.43 8.38
C GLN A 161 -15.26 12.04 8.90
N LEU A 162 -14.35 11.33 8.21
CA LEU A 162 -13.84 10.05 8.67
C LEU A 162 -13.27 10.16 10.09
N ARG A 163 -12.45 11.18 10.39
CA ARG A 163 -11.93 11.36 11.76
C ARG A 163 -13.02 11.49 12.82
N LYS A 164 -14.17 12.08 12.48
CA LYS A 164 -15.28 12.25 13.43
C LYS A 164 -16.08 10.96 13.65
N GLU A 165 -16.13 10.11 12.63
CA GLU A 165 -17.01 8.94 12.57
C GLU A 165 -16.26 7.63 12.91
N PHE A 166 -14.96 7.55 12.58
CA PHE A 166 -14.14 6.35 12.74
C PHE A 166 -13.43 6.32 14.10
N GLU A 167 -13.63 5.23 14.82
CA GLU A 167 -13.10 5.02 16.18
C GLU A 167 -11.69 4.43 16.19
N GLY A 168 -11.23 3.83 15.08
CA GLY A 168 -9.88 3.29 14.95
C GLY A 168 -8.80 4.34 14.72
N TYR A 169 -7.60 3.87 14.37
CA TYR A 169 -6.44 4.72 14.14
C TYR A 169 -6.33 5.17 12.68
N ILE A 170 -6.05 6.45 12.47
CA ILE A 170 -5.78 7.03 11.16
C ILE A 170 -4.29 7.35 11.07
N TRP A 171 -3.57 6.55 10.27
CA TRP A 171 -2.15 6.79 9.97
C TRP A 171 -2.02 7.35 8.56
N LEU A 172 -1.96 8.68 8.45
CA LEU A 172 -1.92 9.38 7.17
C LEU A 172 -0.57 9.18 6.50
N GLU A 173 -0.55 8.57 5.32
CA GLU A 173 0.65 8.51 4.48
C GLU A 173 0.74 9.78 3.63
N ILE A 174 1.94 10.38 3.58
CA ILE A 174 2.28 11.45 2.65
C ILE A 174 3.52 11.01 1.87
N PHE A 175 3.32 10.68 0.59
CA PHE A 175 4.40 10.28 -0.29
C PHE A 175 5.09 11.49 -0.92
N ILE A 176 6.33 11.76 -0.51
CA ILE A 176 7.10 12.92 -0.94
C ILE A 176 7.87 12.63 -2.24
N VAL A 177 7.67 13.49 -3.24
CA VAL A 177 8.40 13.54 -4.51
C VAL A 177 9.11 14.88 -4.64
N GLU A 178 10.43 14.82 -4.78
CA GLU A 178 11.28 16.01 -4.82
C GLU A 178 10.91 16.94 -5.99
N GLY A 179 10.74 18.22 -5.68
CA GLY A 179 10.39 19.27 -6.63
C GLY A 179 8.92 19.26 -7.08
N ILE A 180 8.07 18.45 -6.44
CA ILE A 180 6.62 18.41 -6.73
C ILE A 180 5.82 18.82 -5.50
N ASN A 181 5.83 18.03 -4.44
CA ASN A 181 5.00 18.25 -3.25
C ASN A 181 5.83 18.52 -1.97
N ASP A 182 7.11 18.84 -2.13
CA ASP A 182 8.01 19.22 -1.04
C ASP A 182 8.34 20.72 -1.03
N THR A 183 7.55 21.55 -1.73
CA THR A 183 7.72 23.01 -1.70
C THR A 183 7.16 23.59 -0.40
N GLU A 184 7.71 24.73 0.04
CA GLU A 184 7.26 25.38 1.28
C GLU A 184 5.77 25.69 1.28
N SER A 185 5.23 26.22 0.18
CA SER A 185 3.80 26.51 0.03
C SER A 185 2.92 25.27 0.14
N GLU A 186 3.36 24.13 -0.40
CA GLU A 186 2.61 22.88 -0.32
C GLU A 186 2.63 22.33 1.11
N LEU A 187 3.78 22.41 1.78
CA LEU A 187 3.94 21.98 3.18
C LEU A 187 3.11 22.85 4.15
N GLU A 188 3.04 24.17 3.93
CA GLU A 188 2.17 25.06 4.69
C GLU A 188 0.69 24.72 4.49
N ALA A 189 0.29 24.42 3.24
CA ALA A 189 -1.07 23.97 2.94
C ALA A 189 -1.38 22.63 3.63
N PHE A 190 -0.41 21.70 3.68
CA PHE A 190 -0.53 20.46 4.44
C PHE A 190 -0.79 20.72 5.92
N ARG A 191 -0.05 21.61 6.57
CA ARG A 191 -0.29 21.95 7.99
C ARG A 191 -1.74 22.38 8.23
N THR A 192 -2.27 23.22 7.36
CA THR A 192 -3.67 23.68 7.43
C THR A 192 -4.67 22.53 7.33
N ILE A 193 -4.39 21.54 6.49
CA ILE A 193 -5.21 20.34 6.33
C ILE A 193 -5.07 19.40 7.53
N LEU A 194 -3.84 19.18 8.02
CA LEU A 194 -3.52 18.29 9.15
C LEU A 194 -4.18 18.75 10.46
N GLU A 195 -4.33 20.06 10.68
CA GLU A 195 -5.06 20.62 11.83
C GLU A 195 -6.55 20.20 11.86
N LYS A 196 -7.12 19.94 10.68
CA LYS A 196 -8.52 19.54 10.51
C LYS A 196 -8.68 18.02 10.52
N ILE A 197 -7.82 17.30 9.79
CA ILE A 197 -7.87 15.83 9.72
C ILE A 197 -7.46 15.20 11.05
N ARG A 198 -6.49 15.79 11.76
CA ARG A 198 -5.95 15.30 13.04
C ARG A 198 -5.66 13.79 13.03
N PRO A 199 -4.76 13.32 12.14
CA PRO A 199 -4.38 11.92 12.12
C PRO A 199 -3.65 11.55 13.41
N ASP A 200 -3.74 10.29 13.81
CA ASP A 200 -3.01 9.77 14.97
C ASP A 200 -1.50 9.71 14.70
N LYS A 201 -1.13 9.53 13.44
CA LYS A 201 0.26 9.45 12.98
C LYS A 201 0.40 9.91 11.53
N ILE A 202 1.52 10.53 11.20
CA ILE A 202 1.94 10.82 9.83
C ILE A 202 3.07 9.86 9.43
N GLN A 203 2.94 9.23 8.27
CA GLN A 203 3.97 8.38 7.68
C GLN A 203 4.52 9.06 6.43
N LEU A 204 5.73 9.60 6.53
CA LEU A 204 6.45 10.14 5.38
C LEU A 204 7.07 8.99 4.59
N ASN A 205 6.69 8.92 3.32
CA ASN A 205 7.25 7.97 2.37
C ASN A 205 7.95 8.71 1.22
N SER A 206 8.77 8.01 0.46
CA SER A 206 9.47 8.55 -0.71
C SER A 206 9.86 7.39 -1.63
N LEU A 207 10.18 7.72 -2.88
CA LEU A 207 10.45 6.74 -3.90
C LEU A 207 11.70 5.89 -3.58
N ASP A 208 11.48 4.69 -3.06
CA ASP A 208 12.52 3.72 -2.73
C ASP A 208 12.47 2.46 -3.60
N ARG A 209 11.51 2.38 -4.53
CA ARG A 209 11.34 1.34 -5.56
C ARG A 209 11.19 2.02 -6.94
N PRO A 210 11.33 1.29 -8.06
CA PRO A 210 10.96 1.84 -9.36
C PRO A 210 9.50 2.33 -9.34
N GLY A 211 9.30 3.61 -9.64
CA GLY A 211 7.98 4.21 -9.78
C GLY A 211 7.42 4.02 -11.19
N THR A 212 6.14 4.35 -11.35
CA THR A 212 5.47 4.32 -12.66
C THR A 212 6.11 5.28 -13.67
N ASP A 213 6.43 6.50 -13.22
CA ASP A 213 7.15 7.48 -14.02
C ASP A 213 8.63 7.45 -13.64
N LYS A 214 9.53 7.31 -14.63
CA LYS A 214 10.98 7.25 -14.38
C LYS A 214 11.62 8.64 -14.22
N SER A 215 10.85 9.71 -14.48
CA SER A 215 11.34 11.10 -14.41
C SER A 215 11.19 11.73 -13.02
N ILE A 216 10.40 11.13 -12.13
CA ILE A 216 10.23 11.64 -10.77
C ILE A 216 11.47 11.38 -9.92
N LYS A 217 11.73 12.29 -8.98
CA LYS A 217 12.91 12.27 -8.13
C LYS A 217 12.56 11.82 -6.71
N THR A 218 13.38 10.93 -6.17
CA THR A 218 13.33 10.49 -4.77
C THR A 218 13.77 11.63 -3.85
N ALA A 219 12.92 12.02 -2.89
CA ALA A 219 13.32 12.94 -1.83
C ALA A 219 14.44 12.35 -0.96
N SER A 220 15.47 13.16 -0.69
CA SER A 220 16.58 12.76 0.17
C SER A 220 16.11 12.52 1.62
N PHE A 221 16.83 11.69 2.38
CA PHE A 221 16.50 11.46 3.78
C PHE A 221 16.61 12.73 4.63
N GLY A 222 17.61 13.58 4.36
CA GLY A 222 17.72 14.89 5.02
C GLY A 222 16.47 15.74 4.78
N ARG A 223 15.95 15.75 3.55
CA ARG A 223 14.71 16.46 3.23
C ARG A 223 13.50 15.88 3.97
N LEU A 224 13.41 14.56 4.10
CA LEU A 224 12.33 13.93 4.86
C LEU A 224 12.40 14.25 6.36
N GLU A 225 13.60 14.34 6.95
CA GLU A 225 13.79 14.76 8.36
C GLU A 225 13.44 16.25 8.56
N GLU A 226 13.75 17.11 7.59
CA GLU A 226 13.30 18.51 7.59
C GLU A 226 11.77 18.61 7.57
N ILE A 227 11.10 17.86 6.68
CA ILE A 227 9.63 17.85 6.58
C ILE A 227 9.01 17.28 7.86
N LYS A 228 9.57 16.20 8.40
CA LYS A 228 9.16 15.61 9.68
C LYS A 228 9.23 16.64 10.81
N SER A 229 10.32 17.41 10.87
CA SER A 229 10.48 18.49 11.85
C SER A 229 9.47 19.61 11.61
N PHE A 230 9.20 19.95 10.35
CA PHE A 230 8.22 20.95 9.97
C PHE A 230 6.78 20.54 10.32
N PHE A 231 6.46 19.24 10.36
CA PHE A 231 5.17 18.71 10.80
C PHE A 231 5.04 18.53 12.31
N GLN A 232 5.93 19.08 13.14
CA GLN A 232 5.65 19.15 14.57
C GLN A 232 4.40 20.02 14.84
N PRO A 233 3.51 19.63 15.80
CA PRO A 233 3.72 18.61 16.83
C PRO A 233 3.21 17.20 16.49
N TRP A 234 2.77 16.92 15.26
CA TRP A 234 2.23 15.60 14.90
C TRP A 234 3.30 14.49 15.00
N GLU A 235 2.94 13.33 15.54
CA GLU A 235 3.80 12.16 15.53
C GLU A 235 4.06 11.74 14.08
N THR A 236 5.31 11.92 13.64
CA THR A 236 5.69 11.71 12.24
C THR A 236 6.87 10.74 12.17
N GLU A 237 6.71 9.66 11.40
CA GLU A 237 7.77 8.69 11.12
C GLU A 237 8.13 8.66 9.63
N ILE A 238 9.39 8.31 9.33
CA ILE A 238 9.85 8.10 7.96
C ILE A 238 9.87 6.59 7.70
N ILE A 239 9.05 6.13 6.75
CA ILE A 239 8.88 4.70 6.45
C ILE A 239 9.68 4.23 5.21
N SER A 240 10.56 5.08 4.66
CA SER A 240 11.39 4.72 3.50
C SER A 240 12.45 3.66 3.83
N ARG A 241 12.70 2.76 2.87
CA ARG A 241 13.45 1.50 3.04
C ARG A 241 14.90 1.61 3.47
N LYS A 242 15.57 2.76 3.29
CA LYS A 242 16.99 2.92 3.63
C LYS A 242 17.34 2.60 5.10
N TYR A 243 16.34 2.38 5.98
CA TYR A 243 16.53 2.38 7.43
C TYR A 243 15.91 1.21 8.22
N LYS A 244 15.40 0.13 7.57
CA LYS A 244 14.94 -1.09 8.30
C LYS A 244 15.54 -2.37 7.73
N THR A 245 16.33 -3.08 8.55
CA THR A 245 16.72 -4.48 8.33
C THR A 245 15.72 -5.40 9.04
N GLY A 246 15.03 -6.24 8.29
CA GLY A 246 14.18 -7.29 8.85
C GLY A 246 14.98 -8.56 9.11
N HIS A 247 14.57 -9.35 10.11
CA HIS A 247 15.00 -10.75 10.24
C HIS A 247 14.04 -11.65 9.48
N PRO A 248 14.52 -12.77 8.90
CA PRO A 248 13.66 -13.73 8.24
C PRO A 248 12.62 -14.28 9.20
N LYS A 249 11.33 -14.09 8.90
CA LYS A 249 10.24 -14.40 9.83
C LYS A 249 9.59 -15.77 9.62
N PHE A 250 9.76 -16.41 8.45
CA PHE A 250 9.05 -17.65 8.13
C PHE A 250 9.76 -18.49 7.07
N LYS A 251 9.92 -19.81 7.30
CA LYS A 251 10.37 -20.76 6.26
C LYS A 251 9.17 -21.31 5.51
N THR A 252 9.10 -21.03 4.21
CA THR A 252 8.06 -21.58 3.33
C THR A 252 8.59 -22.73 2.47
N SER A 253 7.79 -23.78 2.28
CA SER A 253 8.04 -24.85 1.32
C SER A 253 7.71 -24.46 -0.14
N HIS A 254 7.05 -23.31 -0.34
CA HIS A 254 6.58 -22.81 -1.64
C HIS A 254 7.18 -21.44 -1.98
N ALA A 255 8.49 -21.28 -1.76
CA ALA A 255 9.16 -19.98 -1.87
C ALA A 255 9.08 -19.34 -3.26
N GLU A 256 9.19 -20.11 -4.34
CA GLU A 256 9.10 -19.60 -5.71
C GLU A 256 7.72 -18.99 -6.00
N GLU A 257 6.65 -19.64 -5.53
CA GLU A 257 5.27 -19.15 -5.67
C GLU A 257 5.06 -17.85 -4.89
N LEU A 258 5.51 -17.81 -3.63
CA LEU A 258 5.42 -16.61 -2.79
C LEU A 258 6.19 -15.43 -3.40
N ILE A 259 7.38 -15.69 -3.98
CA ILE A 259 8.17 -14.68 -4.69
C ILE A 259 7.38 -14.13 -5.88
N LEU A 260 6.85 -15.01 -6.75
CA LEU A 260 6.10 -14.58 -7.94
C LEU A 260 4.83 -13.79 -7.56
N GLU A 261 4.04 -14.26 -6.60
CA GLU A 261 2.83 -13.55 -6.16
C GLU A 261 3.13 -12.18 -5.56
N THR A 262 4.26 -12.04 -4.85
CA THR A 262 4.71 -10.75 -4.34
C THR A 262 5.17 -9.83 -5.47
N LEU A 263 5.95 -10.35 -6.42
CA LEU A 263 6.49 -9.58 -7.54
C LEU A 263 5.41 -9.12 -8.54
N LYS A 264 4.26 -9.79 -8.61
CA LYS A 264 3.09 -9.34 -9.38
C LYS A 264 2.50 -8.02 -8.88
N ARG A 265 2.69 -7.70 -7.60
CA ARG A 265 2.06 -6.55 -6.94
C ARG A 265 3.04 -5.40 -6.75
N ARG A 266 4.33 -5.71 -6.54
CA ARG A 266 5.39 -4.70 -6.43
C ARG A 266 6.79 -5.27 -6.72
N PRO A 267 7.71 -4.45 -7.27
CA PRO A 267 9.12 -4.81 -7.38
C PRO A 267 9.73 -5.08 -6.00
N CYS A 268 10.63 -6.06 -5.86
CA CYS A 268 11.30 -6.39 -4.60
C CYS A 268 12.80 -6.58 -4.79
N THR A 269 13.63 -6.25 -3.79
CA THR A 269 15.06 -6.62 -3.85
C THR A 269 15.27 -8.02 -3.28
N GLU A 270 16.45 -8.59 -3.51
CA GLU A 270 16.86 -9.86 -2.89
C GLU A 270 16.65 -9.84 -1.36
N ASN A 271 16.95 -8.72 -0.68
CA ASN A 271 16.76 -8.63 0.76
C ASN A 271 15.28 -8.65 1.19
N ASP A 272 14.35 -8.08 0.40
CA ASP A 272 12.90 -8.23 0.71
C ASP A 272 12.51 -9.69 0.67
N LEU A 273 12.92 -10.37 -0.40
CA LEU A 273 12.54 -11.75 -0.67
C LEU A 273 13.20 -12.70 0.34
N PHE A 274 14.41 -12.39 0.79
CA PHE A 274 15.08 -13.10 1.87
C PHE A 274 14.32 -12.99 3.19
N VAL A 275 13.95 -11.77 3.60
CA VAL A 275 13.19 -11.54 4.85
C VAL A 275 11.83 -12.23 4.82
N MET A 276 11.20 -12.26 3.64
CA MET A 276 9.90 -12.91 3.43
C MET A 276 9.96 -14.44 3.43
N THR A 277 10.97 -15.04 2.79
CA THR A 277 11.01 -16.50 2.55
C THR A 277 11.84 -17.28 3.57
N ALA A 278 12.68 -16.60 4.34
CA ALA A 278 13.69 -17.19 5.23
C ALA A 278 14.59 -18.25 4.57
N LEU A 279 14.75 -18.19 3.25
CA LEU A 279 15.68 -19.05 2.52
C LEU A 279 17.13 -18.67 2.80
N SER A 280 18.06 -19.60 2.59
CA SER A 280 19.46 -19.22 2.49
C SER A 280 19.67 -18.31 1.27
N LYS A 281 20.68 -17.44 1.34
CA LYS A 281 21.02 -16.55 0.22
C LYS A 281 21.22 -17.34 -1.08
N GLU A 282 21.95 -18.46 -1.01
CA GLU A 282 22.19 -19.35 -2.16
C GLU A 282 20.90 -19.90 -2.77
N MET A 283 19.96 -20.39 -1.95
CA MET A 283 18.66 -20.88 -2.45
C MET A 283 17.86 -19.78 -3.13
N LEU A 284 17.84 -18.59 -2.54
CA LEU A 284 17.13 -17.45 -3.11
C LEU A 284 17.75 -17.00 -4.44
N THR A 285 19.08 -16.89 -4.51
CA THR A 285 19.80 -16.56 -5.74
C THR A 285 19.47 -17.59 -6.84
N ASN A 286 19.51 -18.89 -6.54
CA ASN A 286 19.16 -19.95 -7.49
C ASN A 286 17.74 -19.82 -8.03
N ILE A 287 16.76 -19.48 -7.18
CA ILE A 287 15.38 -19.25 -7.61
C ILE A 287 15.29 -18.02 -8.53
N LEU A 288 15.93 -16.91 -8.15
CA LEU A 288 15.91 -15.68 -8.95
C LEU A 288 16.57 -15.86 -10.32
N GLU A 289 17.70 -16.57 -10.38
CA GLU A 289 18.37 -16.92 -11.64
C GLU A 289 17.51 -17.83 -12.51
N LYS A 290 16.88 -18.85 -11.92
CA LYS A 290 15.92 -19.72 -12.62
C LYS A 290 14.78 -18.90 -13.22
N LEU A 291 14.12 -18.06 -12.44
CA LEU A 291 12.99 -17.24 -12.88
C LEU A 291 13.39 -16.22 -13.96
N THR A 292 14.59 -15.65 -13.85
CA THR A 292 15.15 -14.74 -14.86
C THR A 292 15.39 -15.46 -16.18
N ARG A 293 16.00 -16.66 -16.13
CA ARG A 293 16.23 -17.51 -17.33
C ARG A 293 14.93 -17.97 -17.98
N GLU A 294 13.88 -18.19 -17.19
CA GLU A 294 12.53 -18.51 -17.67
C GLU A 294 11.76 -17.28 -18.20
N ASN A 295 12.39 -16.09 -18.23
CA ASN A 295 11.78 -14.81 -18.61
C ASN A 295 10.55 -14.41 -17.78
N LYS A 296 10.36 -14.98 -16.58
CA LYS A 296 9.24 -14.65 -15.68
C LYS A 296 9.47 -13.35 -14.91
N ILE A 297 10.72 -13.01 -14.65
CA ILE A 297 11.11 -11.79 -13.94
C ILE A 297 12.22 -11.06 -14.71
N ILE A 298 12.28 -9.75 -14.53
CA ILE A 298 13.38 -8.89 -14.97
C ILE A 298 13.96 -8.16 -13.75
N SER A 299 15.14 -7.58 -13.91
CA SER A 299 15.76 -6.76 -12.87
C SER A 299 16.05 -5.34 -13.33
N SER A 300 15.85 -4.36 -12.44
CA SER A 300 16.19 -2.97 -12.64
C SER A 300 16.99 -2.42 -11.45
N VAL A 301 17.85 -1.43 -11.70
CA VAL A 301 18.67 -0.80 -10.64
C VAL A 301 18.09 0.57 -10.31
N VAL A 302 17.80 0.81 -9.03
CA VAL A 302 17.35 2.10 -8.51
C VAL A 302 18.26 2.49 -7.35
N GLY A 303 19.05 3.55 -7.55
CA GLY A 303 20.12 3.93 -6.62
C GLY A 303 21.17 2.83 -6.54
N THR A 304 21.38 2.27 -5.35
CA THR A 304 22.34 1.17 -5.09
C THR A 304 21.68 -0.21 -5.02
N ASN A 305 20.37 -0.29 -5.25
CA ASN A 305 19.59 -1.51 -5.05
C ASN A 305 19.15 -2.10 -6.38
N THR A 306 19.27 -3.43 -6.49
CA THR A 306 18.68 -4.21 -7.59
C THR A 306 17.30 -4.69 -7.18
N PHE A 307 16.29 -4.32 -7.97
CA PHE A 307 14.92 -4.76 -7.86
C PHE A 307 14.62 -5.83 -8.90
N TYR A 308 13.85 -6.82 -8.51
CA TYR A 308 13.23 -7.80 -9.38
C TYR A 308 11.75 -7.47 -9.52
N GLU A 309 11.17 -7.68 -10.70
CA GLU A 309 9.76 -7.44 -11.00
C GLU A 309 9.27 -8.46 -12.04
N ILE A 310 7.96 -8.69 -12.13
CA ILE A 310 7.37 -9.57 -13.15
C ILE A 310 7.62 -8.98 -14.53
N ASN A 311 8.05 -9.85 -15.45
CA ASN A 311 8.13 -9.47 -16.86
C ASN A 311 6.72 -9.39 -17.44
N GLN A 312 6.20 -8.18 -17.71
CA GLN A 312 4.85 -8.00 -18.25
C GLN A 312 4.68 -8.48 -19.71
N ILE A 313 5.75 -8.99 -20.35
CA ILE A 313 5.75 -9.52 -21.72
C ILE A 313 5.55 -11.06 -21.73
N SER A 314 5.51 -11.72 -20.57
CA SER A 314 5.23 -13.16 -20.43
C SER A 314 3.77 -13.46 -20.12
#